data_AF-A0A7J3A0J6-F1
#
_entry.id   AF-A0A7J3A0J6-F1
#
_cell.length_a   1.000
_cell.length_b   1.000
_cell.length_c   1.000
_cell.angle_alpha   90.00
_cell.angle_beta   90.00
_cell.angle_gamma   90.00
#
_symmetry.space_group_name_H-M   'P 1'
#
loop_
_entity.id
_entity.type
_entity.pdbx_description
1 polymer ?
#
loop_
_entity_poly.entity_id
_entity_poly.type
_entity_poly.pdbx_seq_one_letter_code
_entity_poly.pdbx_strand_id
1 'polypeptide(L)'
;MTLLTVVQEKHFANAVASLLSHQLFLSYRAIVEARISSEMMRAFHERNPENTKVIYFDDLDIPEVSKLALYGDSVKSSALYEEYLKHGKIWYIVYQVPNTSYVMGLTRNCVVTSFTRINEYDFLDYIFREIHPLIYESAVK
;
A
#
# COMPACT_ATOMS: atom_id res chain seq x y z
N MET A 1 -1.14 -18.25 5.14
CA MET A 1 -0.35 -17.49 4.16
C MET A 1 1.00 -17.16 4.78
N THR A 2 2.08 -17.22 4.02
CA THR A 2 3.43 -16.83 4.47
C THR A 2 3.88 -15.63 3.66
N LEU A 3 4.43 -14.60 4.31
CA LEU A 3 4.86 -13.37 3.67
C LEU A 3 6.39 -13.29 3.63
N LEU A 4 6.93 -12.99 2.44
CA LEU A 4 8.32 -12.60 2.26
C LEU A 4 8.40 -11.07 2.25
N THR A 5 9.07 -10.48 3.25
CA THR A 5 9.34 -9.04 3.29
C THR A 5 10.79 -8.79 2.85
N VAL A 6 10.99 -7.96 1.82
CA VAL A 6 12.32 -7.59 1.32
C VAL A 6 12.50 -6.08 1.45
N VAL A 7 13.48 -5.65 2.24
CA VAL A 7 13.76 -4.23 2.51
C VAL A 7 14.78 -3.70 1.49
N GLN A 8 14.35 -3.57 0.24
CA GLN A 8 15.13 -3.04 -0.89
C GLN A 8 14.19 -2.44 -1.94
N GLU A 9 14.76 -1.85 -3.00
CA GLU A 9 13.99 -1.37 -4.15
C GLU A 9 13.20 -2.51 -4.83
N LYS A 10 12.08 -2.15 -5.47
CA LYS A 10 11.12 -3.11 -6.06
C LYS A 10 11.78 -4.11 -7.02
N HIS A 11 12.71 -3.67 -7.86
CA HIS A 11 13.39 -4.55 -8.81
C HIS A 11 14.20 -5.64 -8.10
N PHE A 12 14.90 -5.29 -7.02
CA PHE A 12 15.65 -6.25 -6.21
C PHE A 12 14.70 -7.19 -5.46
N ALA A 13 13.64 -6.67 -4.85
CA ALA A 13 12.63 -7.49 -4.19
C ALA A 13 12.01 -8.54 -5.13
N ASN A 14 11.70 -8.15 -6.37
CA ASN A 14 11.18 -9.05 -7.39
C ASN A 14 12.21 -10.11 -7.82
N ALA A 15 13.50 -9.74 -7.90
CA ALA A 15 14.57 -10.68 -8.20
C ALA A 15 14.75 -11.72 -7.08
N VAL A 16 14.71 -11.28 -5.80
CA VAL A 16 14.75 -12.17 -4.63
C VAL A 16 13.56 -13.13 -4.63
N ALA A 17 12.34 -12.61 -4.86
CA ALA A 17 11.14 -13.44 -4.94
C ALA A 17 11.24 -14.49 -6.06
N SER A 18 11.70 -14.11 -7.25
CA SER A 18 11.86 -15.02 -8.39
C SER A 18 12.91 -16.10 -8.12
N LEU A 19 14.05 -15.71 -7.53
CA LEU A 19 15.11 -16.63 -7.15
C LEU A 19 14.61 -17.65 -6.13
N LEU A 20 14.03 -17.19 -5.02
CA LEU A 20 13.54 -18.06 -3.96
C LEU A 20 12.38 -18.93 -4.45
N SER A 21 11.51 -18.41 -5.31
CA SER A 21 10.43 -19.18 -5.93
C SER A 21 11.00 -20.38 -6.69
N HIS A 22 12.02 -20.16 -7.52
CA HIS A 22 12.64 -21.21 -8.30
C HIS A 22 13.39 -22.23 -7.42
N GLN A 23 14.19 -21.76 -6.46
CA GLN A 23 15.02 -22.63 -5.62
C GLN A 23 14.21 -23.48 -4.65
N LEU A 24 13.12 -22.94 -4.09
CA LEU A 24 12.33 -23.62 -3.06
C LEU A 24 11.18 -24.46 -3.64
N PHE A 25 10.65 -24.08 -4.80
CA PHE A 25 9.42 -24.67 -5.34
C PHE A 25 9.53 -25.17 -6.79
N LEU A 26 10.73 -25.09 -7.40
CA LEU A 26 10.98 -25.44 -8.81
C LEU A 26 10.01 -24.73 -9.77
N SER A 27 9.56 -23.52 -9.40
CA SER A 27 8.56 -22.73 -10.11
C SER A 27 8.87 -21.26 -9.97
N TYR A 28 8.68 -20.46 -11.02
CA TYR A 28 8.82 -18.99 -10.94
C TYR A 28 7.55 -18.28 -10.44
N ARG A 29 6.51 -19.03 -10.03
CA ARG A 29 5.19 -18.48 -9.66
C ARG A 29 4.73 -18.88 -8.26
N ALA A 30 5.60 -19.45 -7.44
CA ALA A 30 5.26 -19.87 -6.08
C ALA A 30 5.35 -18.74 -5.06
N ILE A 31 6.26 -17.79 -5.25
CA ILE A 31 6.32 -16.54 -4.48
C ILE A 31 5.90 -15.41 -5.40
N VAL A 32 4.77 -14.78 -5.09
CA VAL A 32 4.14 -13.74 -5.92
C VAL A 32 3.98 -12.44 -5.13
N GLU A 33 3.74 -11.33 -5.84
CA GLU A 33 3.45 -10.04 -5.21
C GLU A 33 2.24 -10.17 -4.27
N ALA A 34 2.40 -9.70 -3.04
CA ALA A 34 1.30 -9.55 -2.10
C ALA A 34 0.34 -8.45 -2.58
N ARG A 35 -0.93 -8.55 -2.18
CA ARG A 35 -1.97 -7.58 -2.53
C ARG A 35 -2.80 -7.16 -1.35
N ILE A 36 -3.18 -5.89 -1.33
CA ILE A 36 -4.22 -5.31 -0.47
C ILE A 36 -5.41 -4.97 -1.38
N SER A 37 -6.61 -5.40 -1.00
CA SER A 37 -7.83 -5.14 -1.77
C SER A 37 -8.16 -3.64 -1.77
N SER A 38 -8.92 -3.17 -2.78
CA SER A 38 -9.36 -1.76 -2.81
C SER A 38 -10.18 -1.37 -1.58
N GLU A 39 -10.99 -2.29 -1.09
CA GLU A 39 -11.89 -2.13 0.05
C GLU A 39 -11.07 -2.05 1.34
N MET A 40 -10.06 -2.90 1.49
CA MET A 40 -9.14 -2.87 2.63
C MET A 40 -8.26 -1.61 2.60
N MET A 41 -7.82 -1.19 1.42
CA MET A 41 -7.04 0.05 1.25
C MET A 41 -7.86 1.29 1.66
N ARG A 42 -9.13 1.33 1.22
CA ARG A 42 -10.08 2.37 1.61
C ARG A 42 -10.35 2.36 3.11
N ALA A 43 -10.67 1.21 3.68
CA ALA A 43 -10.90 1.08 5.12
C ALA A 43 -9.67 1.49 5.94
N PHE A 44 -8.46 1.12 5.48
CA PHE A 44 -7.22 1.54 6.12
C PHE A 44 -7.05 3.06 6.11
N HIS A 45 -7.25 3.71 4.97
CA HIS A 45 -7.22 5.16 4.86
C HIS A 45 -8.29 5.82 5.76
N GLU A 46 -9.52 5.31 5.74
CA GLU A 46 -10.64 5.93 6.45
C GLU A 46 -10.52 5.82 7.98
N ARG A 47 -9.80 4.81 8.51
CA ARG A 47 -9.44 4.68 9.93
C ARG A 47 -8.48 5.76 10.43
N ASN A 48 -7.72 6.41 9.54
CA ASN A 48 -6.77 7.46 9.89
C ASN A 48 -7.00 8.74 9.05
N PRO A 49 -8.13 9.44 9.28
CA PRO A 49 -8.64 10.48 8.39
C PRO A 49 -7.82 11.77 8.36
N GLU A 50 -7.22 12.16 9.49
CA GLU A 50 -6.64 13.50 9.67
C GLU A 50 -5.20 13.64 9.17
N ASN A 51 -4.62 12.57 8.62
CA ASN A 51 -3.19 12.46 8.38
C ASN A 51 -2.81 12.04 6.97
N THR A 52 -3.76 11.98 6.03
CA THR A 52 -3.47 11.58 4.64
C THR A 52 -3.10 12.79 3.80
N LYS A 53 -1.83 12.81 3.36
CA LYS A 53 -1.25 13.90 2.57
C LYS A 53 -1.55 13.76 1.09
N VAL A 54 -1.59 12.50 0.60
CA VAL A 54 -1.76 12.19 -0.81
C VAL A 54 -2.57 10.91 -0.99
N ILE A 55 -3.51 10.92 -1.93
CA ILE A 55 -4.25 9.73 -2.36
C ILE A 55 -4.17 9.63 -3.88
N TYR A 56 -3.79 8.47 -4.38
CA TYR A 56 -3.83 8.13 -5.80
C TYR A 56 -4.96 7.13 -6.06
N PHE A 57 -5.73 7.41 -7.09
CA PHE A 57 -6.76 6.56 -7.65
C PHE A 57 -6.28 5.90 -8.94
N ASP A 58 -6.82 4.72 -9.21
CA ASP A 58 -6.73 4.01 -10.47
C ASP A 58 -8.03 3.30 -10.80
N ASP A 59 -8.06 2.55 -11.91
CA ASP A 59 -9.29 1.90 -12.39
C ASP A 59 -10.41 2.94 -12.56
N LEU A 60 -10.05 4.09 -13.15
CA LEU A 60 -10.92 5.24 -13.36
C LEU A 60 -11.76 5.03 -14.62
N ASP A 61 -13.04 5.32 -14.52
CA ASP A 61 -13.99 5.34 -15.65
C ASP A 61 -13.95 6.65 -16.47
N ILE A 62 -12.86 7.41 -16.35
CA ILE A 62 -12.64 8.67 -17.07
C ILE A 62 -11.77 8.39 -18.30
N PRO A 63 -12.24 8.71 -19.53
CA PRO A 63 -11.47 8.50 -20.75
C PRO A 63 -10.06 9.10 -20.66
N GLU A 64 -9.07 8.32 -21.10
CA GLU A 64 -7.65 8.71 -21.16
C GLU A 64 -6.96 8.99 -19.81
N VAL A 65 -7.64 8.82 -18.67
CA VAL A 65 -7.07 9.04 -17.32
C VAL A 65 -6.78 7.71 -16.64
N SER A 66 -5.51 7.31 -16.60
CA SER A 66 -5.10 6.04 -15.96
C SER A 66 -4.89 6.13 -14.44
N LYS A 67 -4.53 7.32 -13.95
CA LYS A 67 -4.26 7.61 -12.54
C LYS A 67 -4.68 9.05 -12.23
N LEU A 68 -5.22 9.27 -11.04
CA LEU A 68 -5.57 10.59 -10.54
C LEU A 68 -5.04 10.74 -9.12
N ALA A 69 -4.54 11.91 -8.75
CA ALA A 69 -4.02 12.16 -7.41
C ALA A 69 -4.70 13.35 -6.76
N LEU A 70 -5.03 13.20 -5.47
CA LEU A 70 -5.50 14.26 -4.60
C LEU A 70 -4.42 14.58 -3.57
N TYR A 71 -4.13 15.88 -3.43
CA TYR A 71 -3.16 16.42 -2.48
C TYR A 71 -3.86 17.43 -1.56
N GLY A 72 -3.57 17.37 -0.26
CA GLY A 72 -4.07 18.35 0.70
C GLY A 72 -3.94 17.87 2.14
N ASP A 73 -4.16 18.78 3.09
CA ASP A 73 -4.01 18.49 4.51
C ASP A 73 -5.16 17.64 5.08
N SER A 74 -6.32 17.62 4.40
CA SER A 74 -7.49 16.83 4.79
C SER A 74 -8.23 16.30 3.56
N VAL A 75 -7.54 15.51 2.72
CA VAL A 75 -8.11 14.99 1.46
C VAL A 75 -9.45 14.26 1.68
N LYS A 76 -9.58 13.49 2.76
CA LYS A 76 -10.80 12.73 3.09
C LYS A 76 -12.05 13.61 3.22
N SER A 77 -11.91 14.83 3.73
CA SER A 77 -13.07 15.73 3.94
C SER A 77 -13.49 16.48 2.67
N SER A 78 -12.74 16.33 1.57
CA SER A 78 -13.04 17.00 0.32
C SER A 78 -14.18 16.32 -0.45
N ALA A 79 -15.04 17.13 -1.09
CA ALA A 79 -16.06 16.62 -2.02
C ALA A 79 -15.43 15.81 -3.19
N LEU A 80 -14.20 16.13 -3.57
CA LEU A 80 -13.46 15.43 -4.61
C LEU A 80 -13.09 14.00 -4.21
N TYR A 81 -12.79 13.74 -2.92
CA TYR A 81 -12.52 12.38 -2.45
C TYR A 81 -13.74 11.48 -2.63
N GLU A 82 -14.91 11.93 -2.17
CA GLU A 82 -16.16 11.19 -2.32
C GLU A 82 -16.57 11.03 -3.79
N GLU A 83 -16.29 12.02 -4.64
CA GLU A 83 -16.57 11.92 -6.06
C GLU A 83 -15.66 10.88 -6.74
N TYR A 84 -14.35 10.96 -6.55
CA TYR A 84 -13.43 10.04 -7.21
C TYR A 84 -13.50 8.60 -6.68
N LEU A 85 -14.03 8.39 -5.47
CA LEU A 85 -14.38 7.05 -4.99
C LEU A 85 -15.51 6.38 -5.80
N LYS A 86 -16.36 7.14 -6.49
CA LYS A 86 -17.38 6.58 -7.40
C LYS A 86 -16.78 6.16 -8.73
N HIS A 87 -15.70 6.82 -9.12
CA HIS A 87 -15.08 6.68 -10.44
C HIS A 87 -13.90 5.70 -10.45
N GLY A 88 -13.23 5.48 -9.32
CA GLY A 88 -12.08 4.59 -9.26
C GLY A 88 -11.77 4.06 -7.87
N LYS A 89 -10.62 3.40 -7.77
CA LYS A 89 -10.15 2.69 -6.58
C LYS A 89 -8.90 3.33 -6.03
N ILE A 90 -8.77 3.38 -4.71
CA ILE A 90 -7.54 3.86 -4.07
C ILE A 90 -6.41 2.88 -4.39
N TRP A 91 -5.36 3.37 -5.04
CA TRP A 91 -4.18 2.61 -5.44
C TRP A 91 -3.01 2.79 -4.48
N TYR A 92 -2.77 4.03 -4.05
CA TYR A 92 -1.61 4.43 -3.27
C TYR A 92 -1.98 5.59 -2.35
N ILE A 93 -1.48 5.56 -1.12
CA ILE A 93 -1.70 6.61 -0.13
C ILE A 93 -0.37 7.01 0.51
N VAL A 94 -0.25 8.28 0.86
CA VAL A 94 0.79 8.82 1.75
C VAL A 94 0.11 9.38 2.97
N TYR A 95 0.47 8.90 4.14
CA TYR A 95 -0.17 9.26 5.40
C TYR A 95 0.85 9.35 6.54
N GLN A 96 0.52 10.14 7.55
CA GLN A 96 1.22 10.14 8.82
C GLN A 96 0.65 9.03 9.72
N VAL A 97 1.54 8.20 10.26
CA VAL A 97 1.18 7.10 11.16
C VAL A 97 0.66 7.69 12.48
N PRO A 98 -0.50 7.22 13.00
CA PRO A 98 -1.11 7.78 14.20
C PRO A 98 -0.16 7.83 15.38
N ASN A 99 -0.20 8.92 16.15
CA ASN A 99 0.64 9.13 17.35
C ASN A 99 2.16 9.10 17.10
N THR A 100 2.60 9.28 15.85
CA THR A 100 4.02 9.39 15.48
C THR A 100 4.23 10.54 14.50
N SER A 101 5.48 10.91 14.27
CA SER A 101 5.86 11.83 13.18
C SER A 101 6.12 11.10 11.86
N TYR A 102 5.98 9.77 11.82
CA TYR A 102 6.35 8.98 10.66
C TYR A 102 5.38 9.16 9.50
N VAL A 103 5.92 9.44 8.31
CA VAL A 103 5.14 9.55 7.07
C VAL A 103 5.43 8.33 6.21
N MET A 104 4.40 7.55 5.93
CA MET A 104 4.49 6.29 5.19
C MET A 104 3.69 6.36 3.90
N GLY A 105 4.21 5.71 2.87
CA GLY A 105 3.53 5.42 1.62
C GLY A 105 3.16 3.95 1.56
N LEU A 106 1.94 3.64 1.11
CA LEU A 106 1.46 2.27 0.93
C LEU A 106 0.74 2.13 -0.41
N THR A 107 1.10 1.12 -1.18
CA THR A 107 0.45 0.76 -2.45
C THR A 107 -0.35 -0.54 -2.31
N ARG A 108 -1.35 -0.75 -3.18
CA ARG A 108 -2.13 -2.01 -3.20
C ARG A 108 -1.30 -3.26 -3.54
N ASN A 109 -0.13 -3.12 -4.17
CA ASN A 109 0.81 -4.23 -4.38
C ASN A 109 1.89 -4.33 -3.28
N CYS A 110 1.58 -3.82 -2.08
CA CYS A 110 2.37 -3.98 -0.85
C CYS A 110 3.79 -3.38 -0.90
N VAL A 111 4.05 -2.41 -1.76
CA VAL A 111 5.23 -1.56 -1.63
C VAL A 111 4.96 -0.55 -0.52
N VAL A 112 5.82 -0.59 0.51
CA VAL A 112 5.80 0.32 1.67
C VAL A 112 7.03 1.22 1.58
N THR A 113 6.86 2.51 1.81
CA THR A 113 7.97 3.47 1.73
C THR A 113 7.89 4.45 2.90
N SER A 114 9.00 4.68 3.59
CA SER A 114 9.08 5.75 4.59
C SER A 114 9.56 7.04 3.96
N PHE A 115 8.80 8.12 4.11
CA PHE A 115 9.18 9.49 3.72
C PHE A 115 9.87 10.25 4.86
N THR A 116 9.90 9.65 6.05
CA THR A 116 10.63 10.14 7.21
C THR A 116 11.80 9.23 7.53
N ARG A 117 12.83 9.76 8.18
CA ARG A 117 13.92 8.92 8.69
C ARG A 117 13.38 8.02 9.81
N ILE A 118 13.52 6.72 9.62
CA ILE A 118 13.16 5.67 10.58
C ILE A 118 14.29 4.63 10.56
N ASN A 119 14.55 3.99 11.70
CA ASN A 119 15.51 2.87 11.70
C ASN A 119 14.83 1.61 11.15
N GLU A 120 15.63 0.65 10.70
CA GLU A 120 15.14 -0.57 10.05
C GLU A 120 14.25 -1.41 10.98
N TYR A 121 14.59 -1.51 12.26
CA TYR A 121 13.82 -2.28 13.24
C TYR A 121 12.40 -1.72 13.41
N ASP A 122 12.26 -0.42 13.63
CA ASP A 122 10.96 0.23 13.77
C ASP A 122 10.15 0.17 12.47
N PHE A 123 10.82 0.24 11.32
CA PHE A 123 10.15 0.11 10.02
C PHE A 123 9.60 -1.31 9.82
N LEU A 124 10.37 -2.34 10.18
CA LEU A 124 9.92 -3.72 10.13
C LEU A 124 8.81 -4.00 11.15
N ASP A 125 8.92 -3.50 12.39
CA ASP A 125 7.86 -3.62 13.40
C ASP A 125 6.55 -3.01 12.89
N TYR A 126 6.63 -1.82 12.28
CA TYR A 126 5.49 -1.18 11.63
C TYR A 126 4.87 -2.06 10.54
N ILE A 127 5.69 -2.61 9.63
CA ILE A 127 5.22 -3.49 8.56
C ILE A 127 4.51 -4.73 9.14
N PHE A 128 5.07 -5.36 10.16
CA PHE A 128 4.51 -6.56 10.77
C PHE A 128 3.21 -6.31 11.52
N ARG A 129 3.11 -5.18 12.21
CA ARG A 129 1.96 -4.86 13.06
C ARG A 129 0.81 -4.22 12.29
N GLU A 130 1.12 -3.40 11.29
CA GLU A 130 0.11 -2.57 10.61
C GLU A 130 -0.16 -3.05 9.19
N ILE A 131 0.85 -3.48 8.42
CA ILE A 131 0.69 -3.78 7.00
C ILE A 131 0.33 -5.25 6.76
N HIS A 132 1.04 -6.18 7.41
CA HIS A 132 0.78 -7.62 7.28
C HIS A 132 -0.68 -8.00 7.54
N PRO A 133 -1.36 -7.49 8.61
CA PRO A 133 -2.78 -7.75 8.84
C PRO A 133 -3.68 -7.35 7.66
N LEU A 134 -3.40 -6.23 6.98
CA LEU A 134 -4.18 -5.80 5.81
C LEU A 134 -4.09 -6.79 4.66
N ILE A 135 -2.91 -7.39 4.47
CA ILE A 135 -2.68 -8.40 3.44
C ILE A 135 -3.44 -9.68 3.80
N TYR A 136 -3.38 -10.13 5.06
CA TYR A 136 -4.14 -11.30 5.53
C TYR A 136 -5.65 -11.12 5.36
N GLU A 137 -6.19 -9.98 5.79
CA GLU A 137 -7.61 -9.67 5.67
C GLU A 137 -8.06 -9.55 4.21
N SER A 138 -7.18 -9.06 3.33
CA SER A 138 -7.44 -8.98 1.88
C SER A 138 -7.45 -10.35 1.19
N ALA A 139 -6.81 -11.37 1.76
CA ALA A 139 -6.74 -12.71 1.18
C ALA A 139 -7.91 -13.62 1.58
N VAL A 140 -8.69 -13.21 2.58
CA VAL A 140 -9.82 -13.98 3.13
C VAL A 140 -11.17 -13.49 2.59
N LYS A 141 -11.22 -12.24 2.11
CA LYS A 141 -12.39 -11.63 1.46
C LYS A 141 -12.29 -11.76 -0.05
#